data_AF-A0A934WV44-F1
#
_entry.id   AF-A0A934WV44-F1
#
_cell.length_a   1.000
_cell.length_b   1.000
_cell.length_c   1.000
_cell.angle_alpha   90.00
_cell.angle_beta   90.00
_cell.angle_gamma   90.00
#
_symmetry.space_group_name_H-M   'P 1'
#
loop_
_entity.id
_entity.type
_entity.pdbx_description
1 polymer ?
#
loop_
_entity_poly.entity_id
_entity_poly.type
_entity_poly.pdbx_seq_one_letter_code
_entity_poly.pdbx_strand_id
1 'polypeptide(L)'
;MKLNIPEKYTDLYVKALKEKKQTLQLKINQFKAEINEIDVHLDSLLNLPLFQENEEQNLMHQKTNTYHDQWPWTKKIAYFIDFRRKLVKTMEVVEFIMEKEPELNKSKVRSSVSAALSNKMKKGIYRKFEDPVTGNTYYGPVNFFLNQHEPHIEYMPEDLKERLLYNK
;
A
#
# COMPACT_ATOMS: atom_id res chain seq x y z
N MET A 1 -19.48 -6.60 -27.72
CA MET A 1 -20.57 -7.52 -27.28
C MET A 1 -21.80 -7.20 -28.11
N LYS A 2 -22.31 -8.13 -28.92
CA LYS A 2 -23.61 -7.94 -29.60
C LYS A 2 -24.72 -8.35 -28.62
N LEU A 3 -25.57 -7.39 -28.24
CA LEU A 3 -26.73 -7.65 -27.39
C LEU A 3 -27.80 -8.35 -28.23
N ASN A 4 -27.96 -9.66 -28.03
CA ASN A 4 -28.95 -10.47 -28.73
C ASN A 4 -30.27 -10.42 -27.93
N ILE A 5 -30.94 -9.27 -27.96
CA ILE A 5 -32.24 -9.07 -27.30
C ILE A 5 -33.31 -9.05 -28.38
N PRO A 6 -34.32 -9.93 -28.33
CA PRO A 6 -35.44 -9.88 -29.27
C PRO A 6 -36.15 -8.53 -29.16
N GLU A 7 -36.42 -7.86 -30.28
CA GLU A 7 -36.96 -6.49 -30.34
C GLU A 7 -38.21 -6.28 -29.46
N LYS A 8 -39.04 -7.32 -29.34
CA LYS A 8 -40.27 -7.34 -28.54
C LYS A 8 -40.05 -7.13 -27.02
N TYR A 9 -38.83 -7.35 -26.52
CA TYR A 9 -38.51 -7.25 -25.08
C TYR A 9 -37.48 -6.15 -24.77
N THR A 10 -37.05 -5.39 -25.77
CA THR A 10 -36.04 -4.33 -25.62
C THR A 10 -36.50 -3.27 -24.62
N ASP A 11 -37.76 -2.87 -24.65
CA ASP A 11 -38.31 -1.86 -23.73
C ASP A 11 -38.29 -2.31 -22.26
N LEU A 12 -38.62 -3.58 -22.00
CA LEU A 12 -38.57 -4.16 -20.66
C LEU A 12 -37.12 -4.24 -20.15
N TYR A 13 -36.19 -4.60 -21.02
CA TYR A 13 -34.77 -4.67 -20.67
C TYR A 13 -34.17 -3.29 -20.37
N VAL A 14 -34.49 -2.28 -21.19
CA VAL A 14 -34.08 -0.88 -20.96
C VAL A 14 -34.66 -0.36 -19.65
N LYS A 15 -35.93 -0.68 -19.34
CA LYS A 15 -36.56 -0.30 -18.08
C LYS A 15 -35.86 -0.93 -16.88
N ALA A 16 -35.58 -2.24 -16.93
CA ALA A 16 -34.85 -2.95 -15.88
C ALA A 16 -33.43 -2.39 -15.65
N LEU A 17 -32.72 -2.02 -16.72
CA LEU A 17 -31.40 -1.38 -16.61
C LEU A 17 -31.47 0.02 -16.00
N LYS A 18 -32.49 0.82 -16.35
CA LYS A 18 -32.71 2.14 -15.74
C LYS A 18 -33.00 2.03 -14.24
N GLU A 19 -33.86 1.10 -13.85
CA GLU A 19 -34.16 0.82 -12.44
C GLU A 19 -32.92 0.36 -11.69
N LYS A 20 -32.14 -0.59 -12.25
CA LYS A 20 -30.88 -1.04 -11.64
C LYS A 20 -29.87 0.10 -11.48
N LYS A 21 -29.75 0.98 -12.48
CA LYS A 21 -28.88 2.16 -12.42
C LYS A 21 -29.32 3.11 -11.29
N GLN A 22 -30.62 3.39 -11.17
CA GLN A 22 -31.15 4.24 -10.10
C GLN A 22 -30.90 3.65 -8.72
N THR A 23 -31.13 2.35 -8.53
CA THR A 23 -30.84 1.65 -7.26
C THR A 23 -29.36 1.72 -6.90
N LEU A 24 -28.46 1.54 -7.87
CA LEU A 24 -27.02 1.67 -7.62
C LEU A 24 -26.64 3.11 -7.25
N GLN A 25 -27.24 4.10 -7.90
CA GLN A 25 -27.01 5.50 -7.57
C GLN A 25 -27.46 5.86 -6.15
N LEU A 26 -28.60 5.33 -5.71
CA LEU A 26 -29.10 5.49 -4.34
C LEU A 26 -28.13 4.87 -3.33
N LYS A 27 -27.62 3.66 -3.60
CA LYS A 27 -26.61 3.02 -2.74
C LYS A 27 -25.33 3.83 -2.63
N ILE A 28 -24.84 4.39 -3.74
CA ILE A 28 -23.66 5.28 -3.72
C ILE A 28 -23.90 6.50 -2.84
N ASN A 29 -25.08 7.12 -2.95
CA ASN A 29 -25.42 8.28 -2.13
C ASN A 29 -25.52 7.90 -0.64
N GLN A 30 -26.06 6.73 -0.32
CA GLN A 30 -26.10 6.21 1.04
C GLN A 30 -24.68 5.99 1.59
N PHE A 31 -23.80 5.31 0.85
CA PHE A 31 -22.41 5.12 1.27
C PHE A 31 -21.68 6.44 1.50
N LYS A 32 -21.92 7.46 0.66
CA LYS A 32 -21.35 8.80 0.87
C LYS A 32 -21.83 9.45 2.17
N ALA A 33 -23.10 9.28 2.50
CA ALA A 33 -23.66 9.80 3.76
C ALA A 33 -23.04 9.10 4.97
N GLU A 34 -22.90 7.77 4.91
CA GLU A 34 -22.26 6.96 5.97
C GLU A 34 -20.79 7.35 6.17
N ILE A 35 -20.03 7.57 5.09
CA ILE A 35 -18.64 8.06 5.17
C ILE A 35 -18.58 9.41 5.87
N ASN A 36 -19.46 10.36 5.48
CA ASN A 36 -19.48 11.68 6.09
C ASN A 36 -19.84 11.64 7.58
N GLU A 37 -20.73 10.73 8.00
CA GLU A 37 -21.04 10.53 9.42
C GLU A 37 -19.81 10.01 10.19
N ILE A 38 -19.07 9.07 9.61
CA ILE A 38 -17.81 8.58 10.18
C ILE A 38 -16.79 9.72 10.30
N ASP A 39 -16.64 10.55 9.27
CA ASP A 39 -15.71 11.69 9.30
C ASP A 39 -16.07 12.67 10.42
N VAL A 40 -17.35 12.99 10.60
CA VAL A 40 -17.82 13.84 11.71
C VAL A 40 -17.54 13.20 13.08
N HIS A 41 -17.74 11.88 13.22
CA HIS A 41 -17.41 11.18 14.46
C HIS A 41 -15.91 11.16 14.72
N LEU A 42 -15.08 10.97 13.70
CA LEU A 42 -13.62 11.02 13.81
C LEU A 42 -13.17 12.40 14.23
N ASP A 43 -13.64 13.46 13.59
CA ASP A 43 -13.32 14.84 13.96
C ASP A 43 -13.72 15.12 15.42
N SER A 44 -14.90 14.68 15.85
CA SER A 44 -15.33 14.86 17.23
C SER A 44 -14.46 14.09 18.24
N LEU A 45 -13.98 12.90 17.90
CA LEU A 45 -13.16 12.07 18.79
C LEU A 45 -11.70 12.55 18.82
N LEU A 46 -11.15 12.97 17.68
CA LEU A 46 -9.79 13.49 17.56
C LEU A 46 -9.61 14.83 18.28
N ASN A 47 -10.70 15.61 18.42
CA ASN A 47 -10.71 16.84 19.21
C ASN A 47 -10.74 16.64 20.74
N LEU A 48 -10.78 15.39 21.25
CA LEU A 48 -10.72 15.14 22.70
C LEU A 48 -9.27 15.32 23.23
N PRO A 49 -9.08 15.83 24.47
CA PRO A 49 -7.75 16.09 25.04
C PRO A 49 -6.81 14.88 25.07
N LEU A 50 -7.36 13.67 25.20
CA LEU A 50 -6.63 12.39 25.16
C LEU A 50 -5.96 12.11 23.79
N PHE A 51 -6.49 12.71 22.71
CA PHE A 51 -5.93 12.60 21.36
C PHE A 51 -5.06 13.81 20.98
N GLN A 52 -5.21 14.96 21.64
CA GLN A 52 -4.36 16.14 21.42
C GLN A 52 -2.88 15.92 21.81
N GLU A 53 -2.61 15.17 22.90
CA GLU A 53 -1.23 14.76 23.25
C GLU A 53 -0.61 13.79 22.21
N ASN A 54 -1.45 13.13 21.41
CA ASN A 54 -1.03 12.25 20.32
C ASN A 54 -1.07 12.94 18.94
N GLU A 55 -1.69 14.11 18.83
CA GLU A 55 -1.76 14.89 17.59
C GLU A 55 -0.43 15.57 17.29
N GLU A 56 0.34 16.05 18.28
CA GLU A 56 1.69 16.54 18.01
C GLU A 56 2.62 15.41 17.50
N GLN A 57 2.40 14.17 17.95
CA GLN A 57 3.15 13.01 17.46
C GLN A 57 2.67 12.54 16.08
N ASN A 58 1.36 12.61 15.77
CA ASN A 58 0.80 12.19 14.48
C ASN A 58 0.84 13.28 13.39
N LEU A 59 0.73 14.57 13.72
CA LEU A 59 0.90 15.68 12.78
C LEU A 59 2.39 15.93 12.46
N MET A 60 3.31 15.55 13.35
CA MET A 60 4.73 15.46 12.99
C MET A 60 5.01 14.42 11.90
N HIS A 61 4.14 13.41 11.71
CA HIS A 61 4.35 12.39 10.67
C HIS A 61 4.06 12.89 9.24
N GLN A 62 3.52 14.10 9.06
CA GLN A 62 3.24 14.62 7.72
C GLN A 62 4.11 15.80 7.27
N LYS A 63 4.93 16.44 8.14
CA LYS A 63 5.67 17.66 7.75
C LYS A 63 7.18 17.70 7.99
N THR A 64 7.78 16.66 8.54
CA THR A 64 9.24 16.49 8.48
C THR A 64 9.57 15.11 7.95
N ASN A 65 9.48 14.97 6.62
CA ASN A 65 9.92 13.78 5.87
C ASN A 65 11.46 13.77 5.82
N THR A 66 12.07 13.83 7.00
CA THR A 66 13.52 13.88 7.18
C THR A 66 13.93 12.54 7.75
N TYR A 67 14.94 11.94 7.14
CA TYR A 67 15.55 10.73 7.66
C TYR A 67 16.23 11.01 9.01
N HIS A 68 16.02 10.15 10.00
CA HIS A 68 16.74 10.23 11.27
C HIS A 68 17.57 8.96 11.52
N ASP A 69 18.84 9.16 11.82
CA ASP A 69 19.85 8.14 12.13
C ASP A 69 19.54 7.37 13.43
N GLN A 70 18.92 8.00 14.42
CA GLN A 70 18.55 7.36 15.69
C GLN A 70 17.35 6.42 15.59
N TRP A 71 16.68 6.36 14.44
CA TRP A 71 15.52 5.50 14.28
C TRP A 71 15.86 4.00 14.36
N PRO A 72 14.95 3.18 14.91
CA PRO A 72 15.09 1.74 14.83
C PRO A 72 15.05 1.28 13.37
N TRP A 73 15.73 0.18 13.06
CA TRP A 73 15.82 -0.38 11.69
C TRP A 73 14.45 -0.53 11.02
N THR A 74 13.44 -0.96 11.77
CA THR A 74 12.08 -1.13 11.28
C THR A 74 11.44 0.18 10.80
N LYS A 75 11.75 1.31 11.45
CA LYS A 75 11.24 2.64 11.06
C LYS A 75 12.02 3.20 9.87
N LYS A 76 13.34 2.99 9.83
CA LYS A 76 14.19 3.33 8.66
C LYS A 76 13.72 2.60 7.38
N ILE A 77 13.43 1.31 7.50
CA ILE A 77 12.92 0.49 6.38
C ILE A 77 11.51 0.96 5.96
N ALA A 78 10.61 1.18 6.92
CA ALA A 78 9.25 1.66 6.62
C ALA A 78 9.28 3.01 5.91
N TYR A 79 10.09 3.95 6.40
CA TYR A 79 10.30 5.25 5.77
C TYR A 79 10.74 5.12 4.31
N PHE A 80 11.70 4.24 4.01
CA PHE A 80 12.15 4.01 2.64
C PHE A 80 11.05 3.43 1.74
N ILE A 81 10.28 2.47 2.25
CA ILE A 81 9.16 1.85 1.52
C ILE A 81 8.05 2.88 1.26
N ASP A 82 7.71 3.69 2.26
CA ASP A 82 6.68 4.74 2.14
C ASP A 82 7.11 5.84 1.16
N PHE A 83 8.42 6.16 1.13
CA PHE A 83 9.00 7.08 0.17
C PHE A 83 8.95 6.53 -1.27
N ARG A 84 9.30 5.26 -1.47
CA ARG A 84 9.29 4.61 -2.80
C ARG A 84 7.89 4.24 -3.28
N ARG A 85 6.96 3.96 -2.36
CA ARG A 85 5.63 3.38 -2.60
C ARG A 85 5.63 2.17 -3.54
N LYS A 86 6.68 1.36 -3.50
CA LYS A 86 6.85 0.15 -4.31
C LYS A 86 7.47 -0.96 -3.47
N LEU A 87 7.40 -2.20 -3.95
CA LEU A 87 8.17 -3.30 -3.38
C LEU A 87 9.67 -3.01 -3.44
N VAL A 88 10.41 -3.47 -2.44
CA VAL A 88 11.84 -3.19 -2.32
C VAL A 88 12.64 -4.47 -2.11
N LYS A 89 13.88 -4.49 -2.62
CA LYS A 89 14.88 -5.52 -2.34
C LYS A 89 15.64 -5.15 -1.07
N THR A 90 16.14 -6.15 -0.35
CA THR A 90 17.00 -5.92 0.84
C THR A 90 18.18 -5.00 0.53
N MET A 91 18.81 -5.18 -0.64
CA MET A 91 19.98 -4.38 -1.04
C MET A 91 19.64 -2.91 -1.30
N GLU A 92 18.46 -2.61 -1.86
CA GLU A 92 18.03 -1.22 -2.11
C GLU A 92 17.87 -0.46 -0.79
N VAL A 93 17.31 -1.12 0.23
CA VAL A 93 17.18 -0.53 1.56
C VAL A 93 18.55 -0.32 2.22
N VAL A 94 19.46 -1.28 2.06
CA VAL A 94 20.83 -1.18 2.58
C VAL A 94 21.57 -0.02 1.92
N GLU A 95 21.49 0.12 0.60
CA GLU A 95 22.15 1.19 -0.14
C GLU A 95 21.61 2.57 0.26
N PHE A 96 20.29 2.71 0.42
CA PHE A 96 19.69 3.93 0.93
C PHE A 96 20.20 4.30 2.33
N ILE A 97 20.27 3.34 3.25
CA ILE A 97 20.81 3.58 4.60
C ILE A 97 22.29 3.96 4.54
N MET A 98 23.07 3.28 3.72
CA MET A 98 24.51 3.56 3.55
C MET A 98 24.77 4.94 2.91
N GLU A 99 23.85 5.44 2.07
CA GLU A 99 23.93 6.80 1.52
C GLU A 99 23.70 7.87 2.61
N LYS A 100 22.83 7.58 3.59
CA LYS A 100 22.53 8.50 4.70
C LYS A 100 23.51 8.38 5.88
N GLU A 101 24.03 7.18 6.11
CA GLU A 101 24.95 6.85 7.22
C GLU A 101 26.17 6.08 6.66
N PRO A 102 27.08 6.75 5.92
CA PRO A 102 28.20 6.09 5.24
C PRO A 102 29.25 5.50 6.20
N GLU A 103 29.27 5.95 7.45
CA GLU A 103 30.19 5.48 8.48
C GLU A 103 29.84 4.07 8.99
N LEU A 104 28.63 3.57 8.71
CA LEU A 104 28.20 2.25 9.14
C LEU A 104 28.87 1.13 8.36
N ASN A 105 29.01 -0.03 9.01
CA ASN A 105 29.50 -1.22 8.32
C ASN A 105 28.39 -1.85 7.46
N LYS A 106 28.55 -1.79 6.14
CA LYS A 106 27.58 -2.34 5.15
C LYS A 106 27.16 -3.79 5.43
N SER A 107 28.09 -4.65 5.87
CA SER A 107 27.78 -6.05 6.18
C SER A 107 26.85 -6.17 7.39
N LYS A 108 27.10 -5.39 8.46
CA LYS A 108 26.22 -5.34 9.64
C LYS A 108 24.84 -4.78 9.29
N VAL A 109 24.79 -3.69 8.51
CA VAL A 109 23.52 -3.09 8.06
C VAL A 109 22.70 -4.11 7.27
N ARG A 110 23.31 -4.82 6.33
CA ARG A 110 22.64 -5.88 5.56
C ARG A 110 22.02 -6.95 6.45
N SER A 111 22.77 -7.46 7.42
CA SER A 111 22.27 -8.45 8.38
C SER A 111 21.11 -7.90 9.22
N SER A 112 21.22 -6.67 9.72
CA SER A 112 20.17 -6.01 10.51
C SER A 112 18.90 -5.75 9.71
N VAL A 113 19.01 -5.28 8.46
CA VAL A 113 17.87 -5.05 7.57
C VAL A 113 17.18 -6.37 7.24
N SER A 114 17.93 -7.42 6.91
CA SER A 114 17.38 -8.75 6.63
C SER A 114 16.61 -9.32 7.84
N ALA A 115 17.17 -9.17 9.04
CA ALA A 115 16.51 -9.58 10.28
C ALA A 115 15.23 -8.76 10.54
N ALA A 116 15.25 -7.46 10.32
CA ALA A 116 14.10 -6.59 10.50
C ALA A 116 12.96 -6.91 9.52
N LEU A 117 13.27 -7.15 8.24
CA LEU A 117 12.31 -7.60 7.24
C LEU A 117 11.70 -8.96 7.60
N SER A 118 12.54 -9.91 8.01
CA SER A 118 12.10 -11.23 8.45
C SER A 118 11.17 -11.16 9.66
N ASN A 119 11.47 -10.29 10.63
CA ASN A 119 10.61 -10.05 11.79
C ASN A 119 9.27 -9.42 11.41
N LYS A 120 9.25 -8.48 10.46
CA LYS A 120 8.01 -7.89 9.93
C LYS A 120 7.14 -8.92 9.21
N MET A 121 7.75 -9.87 8.51
CA MET A 121 7.04 -11.00 7.92
C MET A 121 6.46 -11.94 8.97
N LYS A 122 7.24 -12.32 10.00
CA LYS A 122 6.75 -13.16 11.11
C LYS A 122 5.56 -12.54 11.84
N LYS A 123 5.52 -11.20 11.93
CA LYS A 123 4.40 -10.44 12.51
C LYS A 123 3.20 -10.30 11.56
N GLY A 124 3.27 -10.82 10.33
CA GLY A 124 2.21 -10.69 9.33
C GLY A 124 2.02 -9.27 8.78
N ILE A 125 2.97 -8.36 9.02
CA ILE A 125 2.87 -6.97 8.57
C ILE A 125 3.33 -6.86 7.11
N TYR A 126 4.39 -7.60 6.76
CA TYR A 126 4.98 -7.62 5.41
C TYR A 126 4.82 -8.98 4.75
N ARG A 127 4.83 -8.98 3.41
CA ARG A 127 4.93 -10.18 2.57
C ARG A 127 6.18 -10.08 1.69
N LYS A 128 6.62 -11.25 1.23
CA LYS A 128 7.68 -11.37 0.23
C LYS A 128 7.11 -11.86 -1.08
N PHE A 129 7.67 -11.38 -2.17
CA PHE A 129 7.48 -11.89 -3.52
C PHE A 129 8.83 -12.39 -4.03
N GLU A 130 8.86 -13.61 -4.55
CA GLU A 130 10.06 -14.14 -5.21
C GLU A 130 9.85 -14.05 -6.71
N ASP A 131 10.73 -13.32 -7.38
CA ASP A 131 10.68 -13.16 -8.83
C ASP A 131 11.09 -14.48 -9.50
N PRO A 132 10.19 -15.13 -10.26
CA PRO A 132 10.45 -16.43 -10.86
C PRO A 132 11.54 -16.41 -11.94
N VAL A 133 11.88 -15.24 -12.49
CA VAL A 133 12.88 -15.11 -13.55
C VAL A 133 14.29 -14.98 -12.99
N THR A 134 14.45 -14.19 -11.92
CA THR A 134 15.79 -13.85 -11.37
C THR A 134 16.08 -14.44 -10.00
N GLY A 135 15.09 -15.02 -9.33
CA GLY A 135 15.20 -15.48 -7.95
C GLY A 135 15.32 -14.33 -6.93
N ASN A 136 15.17 -13.07 -7.36
CA ASN A 136 15.24 -11.94 -6.46
C ASN A 136 14.02 -11.90 -5.55
N THR A 137 14.26 -11.65 -4.26
CA THR A 137 13.17 -11.48 -3.29
C THR A 137 12.87 -10.00 -3.08
N TYR A 138 11.60 -9.65 -3.22
CA TYR A 138 11.03 -8.33 -2.98
C TYR A 138 10.17 -8.38 -1.73
N TYR A 139 10.16 -7.29 -0.98
CA TYR A 139 9.42 -7.14 0.26
C TYR A 139 8.50 -5.93 0.19
N GLY A 140 7.36 -6.01 0.83
CA GLY A 140 6.46 -4.87 1.00
C GLY A 140 5.37 -5.15 2.03
N PRO A 141 4.60 -4.13 2.42
CA PRO A 141 3.48 -4.30 3.32
C PRO A 141 2.37 -5.12 2.67
N VAL A 142 1.53 -5.79 3.48
CA VAL A 142 0.50 -6.73 2.99
C VAL A 142 -0.47 -6.08 1.98
N ASN A 143 -0.77 -4.80 2.12
CA ASN A 143 -1.65 -4.06 1.21
C ASN A 143 -1.05 -3.89 -0.21
N PHE A 144 0.24 -4.18 -0.41
CA PHE A 144 0.83 -4.20 -1.74
C PHE A 144 0.55 -5.49 -2.51
N PHE A 145 -0.14 -6.45 -1.90
CA PHE A 145 -0.38 -7.78 -2.46
C PHE A 145 -1.87 -8.07 -2.63
N LEU A 146 -2.21 -8.66 -3.78
CA LEU A 146 -3.54 -9.18 -4.09
C LEU A 146 -3.87 -10.41 -3.23
N ASN A 147 -2.87 -11.26 -3.00
CA ASN A 147 -2.99 -12.48 -2.23
C ASN A 147 -1.65 -12.83 -1.55
N GLN A 148 -1.46 -14.08 -1.15
CA GLN A 148 -0.25 -14.47 -0.44
C GLN A 148 1.03 -14.46 -1.30
N HIS A 149 0.89 -14.53 -2.63
CA HIS A 149 1.99 -14.74 -3.57
C HIS A 149 2.08 -13.68 -4.66
N GLU A 150 1.03 -12.88 -4.89
CA GLU A 150 0.96 -11.95 -6.03
C GLU A 150 0.88 -10.50 -5.56
N PRO A 151 1.82 -9.64 -6.00
CA PRO A 151 1.76 -8.21 -5.75
C PRO A 151 0.77 -7.50 -6.69
N HIS A 152 0.19 -6.40 -6.24
CA HIS A 152 -0.51 -5.48 -7.14
C HIS A 152 0.47 -4.85 -8.12
N ILE A 153 0.04 -4.71 -9.37
CA ILE A 153 0.86 -4.12 -10.45
C ILE A 153 1.35 -2.73 -10.08
N GLU A 154 0.50 -1.90 -9.47
CA GLU A 154 0.83 -0.51 -9.11
C GLU A 154 2.08 -0.38 -8.22
N TYR A 155 2.27 -1.33 -7.29
CA TYR A 155 3.39 -1.33 -6.34
C TYR A 155 4.60 -2.13 -6.83
N MET A 156 4.53 -2.75 -8.00
CA MET A 156 5.71 -3.39 -8.59
C MET A 156 6.72 -2.34 -9.08
N PRO A 157 8.02 -2.53 -8.82
CA PRO A 157 9.09 -1.81 -9.50
C PRO A 157 8.97 -1.89 -11.03
N GLU A 158 9.39 -0.85 -11.76
CA GLU A 158 9.27 -0.84 -13.22
C GLU A 158 10.12 -1.94 -13.87
N ASP A 159 11.32 -2.19 -13.36
CA ASP A 159 12.17 -3.28 -13.83
C ASP A 159 11.50 -4.64 -13.65
N LEU A 160 10.70 -4.82 -12.58
CA LEU A 160 9.95 -6.05 -12.34
C LEU A 160 8.73 -6.14 -13.26
N LYS A 161 8.00 -5.04 -13.48
CA LYS A 161 6.88 -4.98 -14.42
C LYS A 161 7.30 -5.31 -15.84
N GLU A 162 8.36 -4.67 -16.33
CA GLU A 162 8.93 -4.92 -17.66
C GLU A 162 9.25 -6.40 -17.85
N ARG A 163 9.94 -7.00 -16.88
CA ARG A 163 10.33 -8.41 -16.94
C ARG A 163 9.15 -9.38 -16.88
N LEU A 164 8.15 -9.13 -16.04
CA LEU A 164 7.05 -10.07 -15.83
C LEU A 164 5.89 -9.89 -16.82
N LEU A 165 5.63 -8.67 -17.28
CA LEU A 165 4.44 -8.33 -18.05
C LEU A 165 4.72 -8.07 -19.53
N TYR A 166 5.89 -7.55 -19.87
CA TYR A 166 6.19 -7.04 -21.22
C TYR A 166 7.20 -7.90 -22.00
N ASN A 167 8.04 -8.70 -21.34
CA ASN A 167 9.01 -9.61 -21.99
C ASN A 167 8.43 -11.01 -22.31
N LYS A 168 7.19 -11.10 -22.80
CA LYS A 168 6.61 -12.36 -23.30
C LYS A 168 6.86 -12.58 -24.78
#